data_AF-A0A9X9AG28-F1
#
_entry.id   AF-A0A9X9AG28-F1
#
_cell.length_a   1.000
_cell.length_b   1.000
_cell.length_c   1.000
_cell.angle_alpha   90.00
_cell.angle_beta   90.00
_cell.angle_gamma   90.00
#
_symmetry.space_group_name_H-M   'P 1'
#
loop_
_entity.id
_entity.type
_entity.pdbx_description
1 polymer ?
#
loop_
_entity_poly.entity_id
_entity_poly.type
_entity_poly.pdbx_seq_one_letter_code
_entity_poly.pdbx_strand_id
1 'polypeptide(L)'
;MSNFMVENQTEQVSIFLEDAINLITNYVNYHTLPSLLEETPAGNERYYKGLLASMRRLLVFCEEGQDACFVLLNSQPFRKTAAEKILYKIYHQVIAEFFSPKSDHWYENSRSAYTGKNSIVFQ
;
A
#
# COMPACT_ATOMS: atom_id res chain seq x y z
N MET A 1 -21.51 -12.62 -17.51
CA MET A 1 -21.17 -13.08 -16.14
C MET A 1 -19.74 -12.74 -15.73
N SER A 2 -18.70 -13.05 -16.51
CA SER A 2 -17.31 -12.81 -16.07
C SER A 2 -16.88 -11.32 -15.96
N ASN A 3 -17.52 -10.39 -16.66
CA ASN A 3 -17.26 -8.94 -16.49
C ASN A 3 -17.68 -8.44 -15.10
N PHE A 4 -18.84 -8.89 -14.60
CA PHE A 4 -19.39 -8.45 -13.33
C PHE A 4 -18.49 -8.81 -12.13
N MET A 5 -17.82 -9.95 -12.20
CA MET A 5 -16.87 -10.36 -11.15
C MET A 5 -15.65 -9.42 -11.10
N VAL A 6 -15.05 -9.11 -12.25
CA VAL A 6 -13.87 -8.22 -12.32
C VAL A 6 -14.23 -6.78 -11.96
N GLU A 7 -15.43 -6.34 -12.34
CA GLU A 7 -15.97 -5.03 -11.98
C GLU A 7 -16.12 -4.89 -10.46
N ASN A 8 -16.77 -5.87 -9.80
CA ASN A 8 -16.88 -5.91 -8.33
C ASN A 8 -15.50 -5.99 -7.63
N GLN A 9 -14.55 -6.77 -8.17
CA GLN A 9 -13.19 -6.77 -7.65
C GLN A 9 -12.50 -5.40 -7.79
N THR A 10 -12.74 -4.69 -8.90
CA THR A 10 -12.20 -3.35 -9.12
C THR A 10 -12.78 -2.35 -8.11
N GLU A 11 -14.06 -2.46 -7.80
CA GLU A 11 -14.73 -1.65 -6.77
C GLU A 11 -14.15 -1.92 -5.37
N GLN A 12 -14.03 -3.19 -4.97
CA GLN A 12 -13.45 -3.57 -3.67
C GLN A 12 -12.00 -3.08 -3.53
N VAL A 13 -11.19 -3.20 -4.59
CA VAL A 13 -9.81 -2.71 -4.58
C VAL A 13 -9.79 -1.19 -4.49
N SER A 14 -10.70 -0.47 -5.16
CA SER A 14 -10.80 0.99 -5.05
C SER A 14 -11.05 1.44 -3.61
N ILE A 15 -11.97 0.78 -2.90
CA ILE A 15 -12.28 1.06 -1.49
C ILE A 15 -11.09 0.74 -0.60
N PHE A 16 -10.46 -0.41 -0.79
CA PHE A 16 -9.26 -0.79 -0.03
C PHE A 16 -8.12 0.23 -0.20
N LEU A 17 -7.89 0.71 -1.42
CA LEU A 17 -6.86 1.71 -1.68
C LEU A 17 -7.21 3.05 -1.03
N GLU A 18 -8.48 3.45 -1.01
CA GLU A 18 -8.93 4.65 -0.28
C GLU A 18 -8.58 4.56 1.22
N ASP A 19 -8.89 3.45 1.86
CA ASP A 19 -8.59 3.21 3.27
C ASP A 19 -7.08 3.25 3.53
N ALA A 20 -6.28 2.63 2.66
CA ALA A 20 -4.83 2.64 2.74
C ALA A 20 -4.24 4.04 2.55
N ILE A 21 -4.74 4.82 1.58
CA ILE A 21 -4.36 6.21 1.34
C ILE A 21 -4.63 7.05 2.59
N ASN A 22 -5.83 6.94 3.16
CA ASN A 22 -6.21 7.67 4.37
C ASN A 22 -5.32 7.31 5.55
N LEU A 23 -5.03 6.03 5.76
CA LEU A 23 -4.16 5.56 6.83
C LEU A 23 -2.73 6.11 6.69
N ILE A 24 -2.11 5.93 5.52
CA ILE A 24 -0.72 6.34 5.28
C ILE A 24 -0.60 7.87 5.30
N THR A 25 -1.54 8.58 4.69
CA THR A 25 -1.59 10.05 4.68
C THR A 25 -1.69 10.61 6.09
N ASN A 26 -2.58 10.06 6.93
CA ASN A 26 -2.68 10.48 8.31
C ASN A 26 -1.35 10.26 9.04
N TYR A 27 -0.73 9.09 8.91
CA TYR A 27 0.55 8.82 9.54
C TYR A 27 1.64 9.82 9.09
N VAL A 28 1.83 10.02 7.79
CA VAL A 28 2.91 10.88 7.28
C VAL A 28 2.67 12.38 7.49
N ASN A 29 1.41 12.80 7.74
CA ASN A 29 1.08 14.18 8.09
C ASN A 29 1.39 14.52 9.55
N TYR A 30 1.23 13.55 10.46
CA TYR A 30 1.42 13.77 11.90
C TYR A 30 2.80 13.32 12.42
N HIS A 31 3.57 12.55 11.65
CA HIS A 31 4.90 12.11 12.03
C HIS A 31 6.00 12.71 11.12
N THR A 32 6.94 13.39 11.76
CA THR A 32 8.10 14.00 11.09
C THR A 32 9.39 13.30 11.53
N LEU A 33 10.46 13.42 10.74
CA LEU A 33 11.76 12.87 11.15
C LEU A 33 12.23 13.43 12.51
N PRO A 34 12.18 14.76 12.77
CA PRO A 34 12.54 15.29 14.08
C PRO A 34 11.69 14.72 15.22
N SER A 35 10.36 14.60 15.04
CA SER A 35 9.49 14.07 16.11
C SER A 35 9.80 12.61 16.43
N LEU A 36 10.12 11.78 15.42
CA LEU A 36 10.55 10.39 15.63
C LEU A 36 11.88 10.29 16.38
N LEU A 37 12.84 11.18 16.09
CA LEU A 37 14.12 11.25 16.80
C LEU A 37 13.97 11.79 18.22
N GLU A 38 13.01 12.67 18.47
CA GLU A 38 12.69 13.15 19.81
C GLU A 38 12.03 12.06 20.66
N GLU A 39 11.06 11.33 20.08
CA GLU A 39 10.40 10.19 20.73
C GLU A 39 11.38 9.06 21.04
N THR A 40 12.35 8.82 20.15
CA THR A 40 13.38 7.79 20.33
C THR A 40 14.78 8.38 20.05
N PRO A 41 15.44 9.00 21.05
CA PRO A 41 16.75 9.63 20.86
C PRO A 41 17.88 8.68 20.47
N ALA A 42 17.75 7.40 20.81
CA ALA A 42 18.67 6.34 20.38
C ALA A 42 18.33 5.77 19.00
N GLY A 43 17.30 6.29 18.34
CA GLY A 43 16.81 5.83 17.05
C GLY A 43 17.77 6.16 15.91
N ASN A 44 17.70 5.36 14.85
CA ASN A 44 18.58 5.53 13.70
C ASN A 44 17.95 6.47 12.67
N GLU A 45 18.52 7.67 12.51
CA GLU A 45 18.03 8.67 11.55
C GLU A 45 17.96 8.13 10.11
N ARG A 46 18.95 7.35 9.68
CA ARG A 46 18.97 6.77 8.33
C ARG A 46 17.81 5.79 8.14
N TYR A 47 17.52 4.99 9.16
CA TYR A 47 16.39 4.08 9.17
C TYR A 47 15.06 4.84 9.04
N TYR A 48 14.81 5.85 9.89
CA TYR A 48 13.56 6.62 9.84
C TYR A 48 13.38 7.38 8.53
N LYS A 49 14.45 7.96 7.98
CA LYS A 49 14.41 8.56 6.63
C LYS A 49 13.96 7.55 5.57
N GLY A 50 14.54 6.35 5.61
CA GLY A 50 14.20 5.27 4.71
C GLY A 50 12.76 4.79 4.86
N LEU A 51 12.30 4.56 6.09
CA LEU A 51 10.93 4.15 6.40
C LEU A 51 9.92 5.17 5.88
N LEU A 52 10.10 6.46 6.22
CA LEU A 52 9.21 7.53 5.76
C LEU A 52 9.23 7.69 4.23
N ALA A 53 10.38 7.49 3.58
CA ALA A 53 10.48 7.52 2.12
C ALA A 53 9.71 6.35 1.48
N SER A 54 9.82 5.14 2.04
CA SER A 54 9.10 3.97 1.56
C SER A 54 7.59 4.11 1.75
N MET A 55 7.12 4.66 2.89
CA MET A 55 5.69 4.93 3.11
C MET A 55 5.12 5.93 2.10
N ARG A 56 5.84 7.02 1.81
CA ARG A 56 5.43 7.98 0.77
C ARG A 56 5.38 7.37 -0.62
N ARG A 57 6.33 6.49 -0.95
CA ARG A 57 6.30 5.76 -2.23
C ARG A 57 5.08 4.86 -2.33
N LEU A 58 4.76 4.12 -1.27
CA LEU A 58 3.59 3.26 -1.23
C LEU A 58 2.30 4.07 -1.38
N LEU A 59 2.21 5.23 -0.71
CA LEU A 59 1.08 6.16 -0.84
C LEU A 59 0.84 6.54 -2.31
N VAL A 60 1.89 6.95 -3.03
CA VAL A 60 1.79 7.29 -4.47
C VAL A 60 1.26 6.12 -5.29
N PHE A 61 1.72 4.88 -5.03
CA PHE A 61 1.21 3.72 -5.75
C PHE A 61 -0.26 3.40 -5.42
N CYS A 62 -0.70 3.65 -4.18
CA CYS A 62 -2.11 3.52 -3.83
C CYS A 62 -2.96 4.56 -4.56
N GLU A 63 -2.54 5.84 -4.58
CA GLU A 63 -3.23 6.94 -5.26
C GLU A 63 -3.35 6.66 -6.77
N GLU A 64 -2.24 6.31 -7.43
CA GLU A 64 -2.26 5.94 -8.86
C GLU A 64 -3.18 4.74 -9.14
N GLY A 65 -3.20 3.75 -8.23
CA GLY A 65 -4.06 2.58 -8.32
C GLY A 65 -5.54 2.93 -8.18
N GLN A 66 -5.88 3.78 -7.21
CA GLN A 66 -7.25 4.21 -6.93
C GLN A 66 -7.81 5.02 -8.10
N ASP A 67 -7.03 5.98 -8.62
CA ASP A 67 -7.39 6.76 -9.80
C ASP A 67 -7.64 5.86 -11.01
N ALA A 68 -6.79 4.85 -11.23
CA ALA A 68 -6.97 3.89 -12.32
C ALA A 68 -8.25 3.05 -12.16
N CYS A 69 -8.56 2.61 -10.94
CA CYS A 69 -9.81 1.93 -10.62
C CYS A 69 -11.02 2.84 -10.89
N PHE A 70 -10.98 4.10 -10.45
CA PHE A 70 -12.05 5.08 -10.66
C PHE A 70 -12.31 5.32 -12.15
N VAL A 71 -11.26 5.50 -12.96
CA VAL A 71 -11.40 5.65 -14.42
C VAL A 71 -12.05 4.43 -15.07
N LEU A 72 -11.70 3.22 -14.64
CA LEU A 72 -12.27 1.98 -15.17
C LEU A 72 -13.74 1.80 -14.80
N LEU A 73 -14.10 2.02 -13.55
CA LEU A 73 -15.47 1.87 -13.04
C LEU A 73 -16.44 2.88 -13.70
N ASN A 74 -15.94 4.08 -14.03
CA ASN A 74 -16.72 5.10 -14.74
C ASN A 74 -16.69 4.94 -16.27
N SER A 75 -15.95 3.97 -16.82
CA SER A 75 -15.87 3.75 -18.27
C SER A 75 -17.04 2.90 -18.78
N GLN A 76 -17.67 3.33 -19.88
CA GLN A 76 -18.71 2.56 -20.55
C GLN A 76 -18.34 2.28 -22.02
N PRO A 77 -18.33 1.01 -22.46
CA PRO A 77 -18.54 -0.20 -21.65
C PRO A 77 -17.34 -0.50 -20.73
N PHE A 78 -17.59 -1.18 -19.60
CA PHE A 78 -16.53 -1.61 -18.69
C PHE A 78 -15.49 -2.47 -19.41
N ARG A 79 -14.22 -2.06 -19.33
CA ARG A 79 -13.11 -2.65 -20.08
C ARG A 79 -12.39 -3.74 -19.28
N LYS A 80 -12.99 -4.94 -19.20
CA LYS A 80 -12.47 -6.08 -18.40
C LYS A 80 -10.96 -6.33 -18.54
N THR A 81 -10.43 -6.48 -19.75
CA THR A 81 -9.00 -6.79 -19.95
C THR A 81 -8.08 -5.66 -19.48
N ALA A 82 -8.55 -4.41 -19.51
CA ALA A 82 -7.80 -3.30 -18.94
C ALA A 82 -7.85 -3.35 -17.40
N ALA A 83 -9.00 -3.67 -16.82
CA ALA A 83 -9.15 -3.84 -15.38
C ALA A 83 -8.26 -4.95 -14.82
N GLU A 84 -8.22 -6.13 -15.45
CA GLU A 84 -7.34 -7.23 -15.03
C GLU A 84 -5.86 -6.81 -15.01
N LYS A 85 -5.41 -6.03 -16.00
CA LYS A 85 -4.04 -5.50 -16.05
C LYS A 85 -3.76 -4.48 -14.95
N ILE A 86 -4.72 -3.61 -14.67
CA ILE A 86 -4.60 -2.62 -13.58
C ILE A 86 -4.57 -3.32 -12.23
N LEU A 87 -5.45 -4.28 -11.97
CA LEU A 87 -5.45 -5.07 -10.74
C LEU A 87 -4.14 -5.84 -10.53
N TYR A 88 -3.59 -6.42 -11.60
CA TYR A 88 -2.27 -7.06 -11.57
C TYR A 88 -1.15 -6.07 -11.22
N LYS A 89 -1.17 -4.86 -11.81
CA LYS A 89 -0.20 -3.80 -11.51
C LYS A 89 -0.30 -3.34 -10.05
N ILE A 90 -1.51 -3.11 -9.55
CA ILE A 90 -1.79 -2.72 -8.16
C ILE A 90 -1.26 -3.79 -7.20
N TYR A 91 -1.53 -5.06 -7.46
CA TYR A 91 -1.00 -6.16 -6.64
C TYR A 91 0.52 -6.08 -6.52
N HIS A 92 1.23 -5.90 -7.63
CA HIS A 92 2.70 -5.87 -7.59
C HIS A 92 3.28 -4.60 -6.98
N GLN A 93 2.68 -3.44 -7.22
CA GLN A 93 3.22 -2.16 -6.76
C GLN A 93 2.82 -1.80 -5.34
N VAL A 94 1.66 -2.26 -4.87
CA VAL A 94 1.15 -1.96 -3.53
C VAL A 94 1.36 -3.16 -2.61
N ILE A 95 0.73 -4.29 -2.92
CA ILE A 95 0.70 -5.44 -2.02
C ILE A 95 2.07 -6.10 -1.95
N ALA A 96 2.63 -6.51 -3.09
CA ALA A 96 3.92 -7.20 -3.10
C ALA A 96 5.07 -6.29 -2.63
N GLU A 97 5.06 -4.99 -2.99
CA GLU A 97 6.06 -4.04 -2.49
C GLU A 97 5.96 -3.84 -0.96
N PHE A 98 4.77 -3.89 -0.37
CA PHE A 98 4.62 -3.82 1.09
C PHE A 98 5.06 -5.09 1.81
N PHE A 99 4.69 -6.28 1.32
CA PHE A 99 5.04 -7.55 1.98
C PHE A 99 6.46 -8.04 1.64
N SER A 100 7.05 -7.56 0.56
CA SER A 100 8.40 -7.88 0.12
C SER A 100 9.13 -6.61 -0.36
N PRO A 101 9.37 -5.65 0.57
CA PRO A 101 9.99 -4.38 0.21
C PRO A 101 11.42 -4.58 -0.27
N LYS A 102 11.85 -3.75 -1.21
CA LYS A 102 13.25 -3.75 -1.69
C LYS A 102 14.25 -3.20 -0.67
N SER A 103 13.75 -2.59 0.40
CA SER A 103 14.54 -2.00 1.46
C SER A 103 14.40 -2.80 2.75
N ASP A 104 15.46 -2.91 3.52
CA ASP A 104 15.49 -3.68 4.78
C ASP A 104 14.83 -2.94 5.97
N HIS A 105 13.99 -1.93 5.72
CA HIS A 105 13.35 -1.16 6.80
C HIS A 105 12.24 -1.95 7.53
N TRP A 106 11.61 -2.90 6.84
CA TRP A 106 10.72 -3.88 7.44
C TRP A 106 10.70 -5.12 6.55
N TYR A 107 10.15 -6.21 7.09
CA TYR A 107 9.94 -7.43 6.32
C TYR A 107 8.73 -8.21 6.85
N GLU A 108 8.20 -9.11 6.03
CA GLU A 108 7.17 -10.05 6.46
C GLU A 108 7.81 -11.28 7.12
N ASN A 109 7.48 -11.51 8.38
CA ASN A 109 7.71 -12.78 9.06
C ASN A 109 6.56 -13.75 8.74
N SER A 110 6.76 -14.60 7.74
CA SER A 110 5.78 -15.62 7.31
C SER A 110 5.36 -16.59 8.42
N ARG A 111 6.18 -16.77 9.47
CA ARG A 111 5.83 -17.63 10.62
C ARG A 111 4.72 -17.05 11.50
N SER A 112 4.45 -15.75 11.40
CA SER A 112 3.39 -15.09 12.16
C SER A 112 1.98 -15.61 11.79
N ALA A 113 1.80 -16.18 10.58
CA ALA A 113 0.53 -16.75 10.12
C ALA A 113 -0.01 -17.87 11.03
N TYR A 114 0.86 -18.63 11.69
CA TYR A 114 0.47 -19.73 12.59
C TYR A 114 0.34 -19.33 14.05
N THR A 115 0.69 -18.08 14.39
CA THR A 115 0.77 -17.62 15.79
C THR A 115 -0.18 -16.46 16.10
N GLY A 116 -0.89 -15.93 15.10
CA GLY A 116 -1.81 -14.79 15.27
C GLY A 116 -1.08 -13.48 15.61
N LYS A 117 0.24 -13.43 15.45
CA LYS A 117 1.05 -12.23 15.67
C LYS A 117 1.08 -11.36 14.42
N ASN A 118 1.45 -10.08 14.56
CA ASN A 118 1.70 -9.23 13.41
C ASN A 118 2.78 -9.85 12.51
N SER A 119 2.51 -9.90 11.20
CA SER A 119 3.44 -10.45 10.22
C SER A 119 4.52 -9.45 9.82
N ILE A 120 4.27 -8.15 9.89
CA ILE A 120 5.26 -7.13 9.57
C ILE A 120 6.17 -6.84 10.77
N VAL A 121 7.48 -6.94 10.55
CA VAL A 121 8.52 -6.64 11.53
C VAL A 121 9.33 -5.44 11.04
N PHE A 122 9.37 -4.38 11.85
CA PHE A 122 10.20 -3.20 11.64
C PHE A 122 11.58 -3.43 12.31
N GLN A 123 12.66 -3.07 11.61
CA GLN A 123 14.04 -3.29 12.06
C GLN A 123 14.67 -2.10 12.78
#